data_AF-A0A1H1GCJ7-F1
#
_entry.id   AF-A0A1H1GCJ7-F1
#
_cell.length_a   1.000
_cell.length_b   1.000
_cell.length_c   1.000
_cell.angle_alpha   90.00
_cell.angle_beta   90.00
_cell.angle_gamma   90.00
#
_symmetry.space_group_name_H-M   'P 1'
#
loop_
_entity.id
_entity.type
_entity.pdbx_description
1 polymer ?
#
loop_
_entity_poly.entity_id
_entity_poly.type
_entity_poly.pdbx_seq_one_letter_code
_entity_poly.pdbx_strand_id
1 'polypeptide(L)'
;MGQDSSDYQGHFANYAEYSKTFRAWMVAYGIGGPVLFLLNKDAPQAIAASPNVAWIVGLFLTGVVLQILLALLNKWAAWHMYRGALAMHLDQQGDTECDYHNLSKSYRRWRFINKQSWIDYGVDLVSVMAFSIATWLVLSILLTAPKGQKENVSAHPECQMTPSTDTRRSFSLRLDSSATSAEVSSSGSKGRQH
;
A
#
# COMPACT_ATOMS: atom_id res chain seq x y z
N MET A 1 28.39 24.29 -25.14
CA MET A 1 26.96 23.92 -25.07
C MET A 1 26.91 22.45 -24.68
N GLY A 2 26.77 22.15 -23.39
CA GLY A 2 26.81 20.77 -22.87
C GLY A 2 26.21 20.63 -21.48
N GLN A 3 25.40 21.61 -21.06
CA GLN A 3 24.87 21.71 -19.70
C GLN A 3 23.38 21.32 -19.63
N ASP A 4 22.74 21.14 -20.79
CA ASP A 4 21.29 20.99 -20.83
C ASP A 4 20.85 19.56 -20.43
N SER A 5 21.62 18.51 -20.75
CA SER A 5 21.21 17.12 -20.55
C SER A 5 21.25 16.64 -19.09
N SER A 6 22.15 17.20 -18.26
CA SER A 6 22.24 16.87 -16.83
C SER A 6 21.02 17.38 -16.05
N ASP A 7 20.55 18.57 -16.41
CA ASP A 7 19.46 19.24 -15.69
C ASP A 7 18.13 18.52 -15.95
N TYR A 8 17.88 18.07 -17.19
CA TYR A 8 16.70 17.25 -17.50
C TYR A 8 16.67 15.93 -16.70
N GLN A 9 17.80 15.21 -16.61
CA GLN A 9 17.84 13.95 -15.85
C GLN A 9 17.54 14.15 -14.36
N GLY A 10 18.03 15.25 -13.77
CA GLY A 10 17.73 15.60 -12.37
C GLY A 10 16.23 15.85 -12.12
N HIS A 11 15.55 16.56 -13.01
CA HIS A 11 14.10 16.80 -12.89
C HIS A 11 13.27 15.52 -13.01
N PHE A 12 13.64 14.61 -13.91
CA PHE A 12 12.95 13.32 -14.05
C PHE A 12 13.16 12.41 -12.83
N ALA A 13 14.36 12.41 -12.25
CA ALA A 13 14.66 11.62 -11.06
C ALA A 13 13.80 12.06 -9.87
N ASN A 14 13.70 13.37 -9.62
CA ASN A 14 12.86 13.93 -8.56
C ASN A 14 11.38 13.56 -8.78
N TYR A 15 10.86 13.73 -9.99
CA TYR A 15 9.47 13.35 -10.29
C TYR A 15 9.19 11.87 -10.05
N ALA A 16 10.10 10.99 -10.49
CA ALA A 16 9.96 9.55 -10.30
C ALA A 16 9.96 9.16 -8.81
N GLU A 17 10.75 9.84 -7.99
CA GLU A 17 10.77 9.64 -6.54
C GLU A 17 9.46 10.11 -5.88
N TYR A 18 8.97 11.30 -6.23
CA TYR A 18 7.67 11.79 -5.74
C TYR A 18 6.51 10.87 -6.11
N SER A 19 6.45 10.37 -7.35
CA SER A 19 5.40 9.44 -7.80
C SER A 19 5.42 8.13 -7.01
N LYS A 20 6.60 7.58 -6.71
CA LYS A 20 6.74 6.38 -5.87
C LYS A 20 6.21 6.61 -4.46
N THR A 21 6.61 7.73 -3.85
CA THR A 21 6.17 8.12 -2.51
C THR A 21 4.66 8.33 -2.48
N PHE A 22 4.11 9.07 -3.43
CA PHE A 22 2.67 9.33 -3.52
C PHE A 22 1.85 8.04 -3.63
N ARG A 23 2.29 7.09 -4.44
CA ARG A 23 1.67 5.75 -4.55
C ARG A 23 1.69 4.99 -3.23
N ALA A 24 2.83 4.99 -2.54
CA ALA A 24 2.95 4.33 -1.23
C ALA A 24 1.98 4.95 -0.21
N TRP A 25 1.86 6.27 -0.20
CA TRP A 25 0.90 6.99 0.65
C TRP A 25 -0.55 6.65 0.30
N MET A 26 -0.90 6.56 -0.98
CA MET A 26 -2.24 6.16 -1.41
C MET A 26 -2.59 4.73 -1.00
N VAL A 27 -1.67 3.78 -1.11
CA VAL A 27 -1.88 2.40 -0.64
C VAL A 27 -2.02 2.36 0.88
N ALA A 28 -1.16 3.08 1.61
CA ALA A 28 -1.25 3.18 3.06
C ALA A 28 -2.58 3.80 3.51
N TYR A 29 -3.04 4.85 2.83
CA TYR A 29 -4.35 5.46 3.08
C TYR A 29 -5.50 4.51 2.76
N GLY A 30 -5.45 3.82 1.62
CA GLY A 30 -6.51 2.92 1.18
C GLY A 30 -6.68 1.70 2.09
N ILE A 31 -5.61 1.24 2.75
CA ILE A 31 -5.67 0.18 3.76
C ILE A 31 -6.01 0.76 5.15
N GLY A 32 -5.36 1.86 5.52
CA GLY A 32 -5.49 2.47 6.84
C GLY A 32 -6.84 3.11 7.10
N GLY A 33 -7.48 3.70 6.08
CA GLY A 33 -8.81 4.31 6.19
C GLY A 33 -9.87 3.33 6.68
N PRO A 34 -10.12 2.21 5.99
CA PRO A 34 -11.04 1.16 6.45
C PRO A 34 -10.72 0.66 7.86
N VAL A 35 -9.44 0.44 8.19
CA VAL A 35 -9.02 0.00 9.53
C VAL A 35 -9.39 1.03 10.59
N LEU A 36 -9.16 2.33 10.33
CA LEU A 36 -9.50 3.40 11.25
C LEU A 36 -11.01 3.45 11.56
N PHE A 37 -11.86 3.12 10.57
CA PHE A 37 -13.30 3.03 10.78
C PHE A 37 -13.71 1.81 11.61
N LEU A 38 -12.98 0.70 11.50
CA LEU A 38 -13.22 -0.50 12.31
C LEU A 38 -12.78 -0.34 13.78
N LEU A 39 -11.85 0.56 14.08
CA LEU A 39 -11.35 0.78 15.44
C LEU A 39 -12.33 1.56 16.34
N ASN A 40 -13.25 2.30 15.74
CA ASN A 40 -14.27 3.02 16.51
C ASN A 40 -15.38 2.04 16.95
N LYS A 41 -15.93 2.23 18.14
CA LYS A 41 -16.99 1.33 18.67
C LYS A 41 -18.36 1.61 18.03
N ASP A 42 -18.60 2.88 17.70
CA ASP A 42 -19.90 3.38 17.21
C ASP A 42 -19.98 3.41 15.68
N ALA A 43 -18.84 3.64 15.00
CA ALA A 43 -18.78 3.75 13.55
C ALA A 43 -19.18 2.45 12.82
N PRO A 44 -18.72 1.25 13.22
CA PRO A 44 -19.05 0.00 12.53
C PRO A 44 -20.54 -0.29 12.58
N GLN A 45 -21.24 0.05 13.67
CA GLN A 45 -22.68 -0.17 13.80
C GLN A 45 -23.46 0.75 12.85
N ALA A 46 -23.11 2.04 12.82
CA ALA A 46 -23.74 3.01 11.92
C ALA A 46 -23.45 2.68 10.44
N ILE A 47 -22.24 2.23 10.13
CA ILE A 47 -21.82 1.87 8.78
C ILE A 47 -22.47 0.54 8.35
N ALA A 48 -22.56 -0.47 9.22
CA ALA A 48 -23.18 -1.76 8.92
C ALA A 48 -24.70 -1.65 8.72
N ALA A 49 -25.35 -0.69 9.37
CA ALA A 49 -26.76 -0.37 9.12
C ALA A 49 -26.99 0.30 7.75
N SER A 50 -25.93 0.82 7.11
CA SER A 50 -26.03 1.47 5.80
C SER A 50 -26.02 0.43 4.67
N PRO A 51 -26.94 0.50 3.69
CA PRO A 51 -26.91 -0.35 2.51
C PRO A 51 -25.66 -0.09 1.62
N ASN A 52 -24.95 1.00 1.85
CA ASN A 52 -23.81 1.42 1.03
C ASN A 52 -22.47 0.84 1.50
N VAL A 53 -22.41 0.01 2.55
CA VAL A 53 -21.13 -0.47 3.10
C VAL A 53 -20.30 -1.24 2.07
N ALA A 54 -20.95 -2.10 1.27
CA ALA A 54 -20.28 -2.88 0.24
C ALA A 54 -19.65 -1.98 -0.84
N TRP A 55 -20.32 -0.88 -1.18
CA TRP A 55 -19.81 0.12 -2.13
C TRP A 55 -18.60 0.86 -1.57
N ILE A 56 -18.64 1.27 -0.31
CA ILE A 56 -17.53 1.96 0.35
C ILE A 56 -16.29 1.06 0.39
N VAL A 57 -16.45 -0.18 0.87
CA VAL A 57 -15.36 -1.16 0.92
C VAL A 57 -14.85 -1.48 -0.48
N GLY A 58 -15.76 -1.65 -1.45
CA GLY A 58 -15.42 -1.88 -2.84
C GLY A 58 -14.60 -0.74 -3.45
N LEU A 59 -14.94 0.52 -3.18
CA LEU A 59 -14.19 1.69 -3.65
C LEU A 59 -12.78 1.75 -3.05
N PHE A 60 -12.64 1.51 -1.75
CA PHE A 60 -11.32 1.45 -1.11
C PHE A 60 -10.46 0.30 -1.66
N LEU A 61 -11.01 -0.91 -1.74
CA LEU A 61 -10.28 -2.06 -2.27
C LEU A 61 -9.90 -1.89 -3.74
N THR A 62 -10.82 -1.37 -4.55
CA THR A 62 -10.57 -1.12 -5.98
C THR A 62 -9.43 -0.11 -6.15
N GLY A 63 -9.45 1.01 -5.42
CA GLY A 63 -8.36 1.98 -5.47
C GLY A 63 -7.01 1.39 -5.07
N VAL A 64 -6.95 0.57 -4.00
CA VAL A 64 -5.71 -0.09 -3.58
C VAL A 64 -5.22 -1.10 -4.62
N VAL A 65 -6.10 -1.92 -5.16
CA VAL A 65 -5.76 -2.91 -6.20
C VAL A 65 -5.21 -2.22 -7.44
N LEU A 66 -5.83 -1.13 -7.89
CA LEU A 66 -5.34 -0.33 -9.02
C LEU A 66 -3.91 0.18 -8.76
N GLN A 67 -3.64 0.70 -7.57
CA GLN A 67 -2.30 1.16 -7.18
C GLN A 67 -1.24 0.04 -7.17
N ILE A 68 -1.60 -1.15 -6.67
CA ILE A 68 -0.71 -2.32 -6.69
C ILE A 68 -0.42 -2.78 -8.12
N LEU A 69 -1.46 -2.88 -8.95
CA LEU A 69 -1.32 -3.25 -10.36
C LEU A 69 -0.41 -2.26 -11.11
N LEU A 70 -0.54 -0.97 -10.84
CA LEU A 70 0.30 0.06 -11.43
C LEU A 70 1.77 -0.06 -10.98
N ALA A 71 2.01 -0.32 -9.69
CA ALA A 71 3.36 -0.57 -9.17
C ALA A 71 4.01 -1.80 -9.84
N LEU A 72 3.23 -2.88 -10.03
CA LEU A 72 3.70 -4.10 -10.69
C LEU A 72 4.00 -3.84 -12.16
N LEU A 73 3.14 -3.11 -12.87
CA LEU A 73 3.34 -2.77 -14.28
C LEU A 73 4.61 -1.92 -14.47
N ASN A 74 4.83 -0.93 -13.62
CA ASN A 74 6.03 -0.10 -13.66
C ASN A 74 7.30 -0.93 -13.38
N LYS A 75 7.26 -1.82 -12.37
CA LYS A 75 8.38 -2.73 -12.08
C LYS A 75 8.65 -3.69 -13.24
N TRP A 76 7.61 -4.20 -13.89
CA TRP A 76 7.72 -5.11 -15.02
C TRP A 76 8.28 -4.41 -16.26
N ALA A 77 7.84 -3.18 -16.54
CA ALA A 77 8.38 -2.36 -17.63
C ALA A 77 9.88 -2.07 -17.42
N ALA A 78 10.27 -1.69 -16.21
CA ALA A 78 11.68 -1.47 -15.85
C ALA A 78 12.53 -2.73 -16.06
N TRP A 79 12.01 -3.90 -15.69
CA TRP A 79 12.69 -5.18 -15.88
C TRP A 79 12.94 -5.51 -17.36
N HIS A 80 11.95 -5.30 -18.24
CA HIS A 80 12.13 -5.53 -19.68
C HIS A 80 13.13 -4.57 -20.31
N MET A 81 13.16 -3.31 -19.86
CA MET A 81 14.17 -2.35 -20.30
C MET A 81 15.58 -2.75 -19.83
N TYR A 82 15.73 -3.21 -18.59
CA TYR A 82 17.00 -3.69 -18.06
C TYR A 82 17.52 -4.90 -18.84
N ARG A 83 16.68 -5.91 -19.09
CA ARG A 83 17.08 -7.08 -19.90
C ARG A 83 17.47 -6.69 -21.34
N GLY A 84 16.77 -5.72 -21.94
CA GLY A 84 17.11 -5.20 -23.26
C GLY A 84 18.47 -4.49 -23.28
N ALA A 85 18.75 -3.65 -22.27
CA ALA A 85 20.03 -2.96 -22.14
C ALA A 85 21.19 -3.92 -21.91
N LEU A 86 20.99 -4.96 -21.08
CA LEU A 86 22.01 -5.97 -20.82
C LEU A 86 22.37 -6.78 -22.08
N ALA A 87 21.37 -7.15 -22.88
CA ALA A 87 21.60 -7.84 -24.15
C ALA A 87 22.40 -6.96 -25.15
N MET A 88 22.14 -5.65 -25.17
CA MET A 88 22.89 -4.71 -26.01
C MET A 88 24.36 -4.58 -25.59
N HIS A 89 24.65 -4.60 -24.28
CA HIS A 89 26.04 -4.55 -23.79
C HIS A 89 26.85 -5.81 -24.13
N LEU A 90 26.22 -6.98 -24.12
CA LEU A 90 26.90 -8.25 -24.44
C LEU A 90 27.18 -8.39 -25.95
N ASP A 91 26.29 -7.88 -26.80
CA ASP A 91 26.46 -7.89 -28.26
C ASP A 91 27.64 -7.02 -28.73
N GLN A 92 27.90 -5.90 -28.04
CA GLN A 92 29.06 -5.05 -28.30
C GLN A 92 30.40 -5.79 -28.05
N GLN A 93 30.39 -6.92 -27.34
CA GLN A 93 31.56 -7.73 -27.01
C GLN A 93 31.84 -8.85 -28.03
N GLY A 94 31.02 -9.00 -29.08
CA GLY A 94 31.36 -9.72 -30.32
C GLY A 94 31.28 -11.25 -30.30
N ASP A 95 30.94 -11.88 -29.17
CA ASP A 95 31.09 -13.35 -29.00
C ASP A 95 29.77 -14.12 -28.87
N THR A 96 28.60 -13.52 -29.09
CA THR A 96 27.34 -14.28 -28.95
C THR A 96 26.29 -13.87 -29.97
N GLU A 97 26.04 -14.77 -30.92
CA GLU A 97 24.92 -14.77 -31.87
C GLU A 97 23.60 -15.03 -31.11
N CYS A 98 23.22 -14.13 -30.23
CA CYS A 98 21.96 -14.19 -29.50
C CYS A 98 20.83 -13.63 -30.35
N ASP A 99 19.68 -14.29 -30.27
CA ASP A 99 18.46 -14.10 -31.06
C ASP A 99 17.80 -12.72 -30.84
N TYR A 100 18.46 -11.67 -31.35
CA TYR A 100 18.14 -10.24 -31.18
C TYR A 100 16.78 -9.87 -31.77
N HIS A 101 16.34 -10.65 -32.76
CA HIS A 101 15.15 -10.36 -33.53
C HIS A 101 13.85 -10.57 -32.72
N ASN A 102 13.86 -11.51 -31.76
CA ASN A 102 12.73 -11.76 -30.86
C ASN A 102 12.67 -10.75 -29.70
N LEU A 103 13.82 -10.29 -29.19
CA LEU A 103 13.89 -9.21 -28.19
C LEU A 103 13.34 -7.88 -28.73
N SER A 104 13.65 -7.55 -29.99
CA SER A 104 13.23 -6.30 -30.63
C SER A 104 11.70 -6.08 -30.60
N LYS A 105 10.90 -7.13 -30.84
CA LYS A 105 9.43 -7.03 -30.85
C LYS A 105 8.83 -6.82 -29.45
N SER A 106 9.36 -7.50 -28.44
CA SER A 106 8.92 -7.31 -27.04
C SER A 106 9.32 -5.93 -26.55
N TYR A 107 10.57 -5.53 -26.79
CA TYR A 107 11.09 -4.21 -26.44
C TYR A 107 10.29 -3.07 -27.07
N ARG A 108 9.89 -3.20 -28.35
CA ARG A 108 9.06 -2.18 -29.02
C ARG A 108 7.68 -2.03 -28.40
N ARG A 109 7.06 -3.14 -27.95
CA ARG A 109 5.77 -3.12 -27.24
C ARG A 109 5.91 -2.46 -25.86
N TRP A 110 6.92 -2.84 -25.08
CA TRP A 110 7.18 -2.23 -23.77
C TRP A 110 7.56 -0.76 -23.88
N ARG A 111 8.30 -0.36 -24.91
CA ARG A 111 8.59 1.04 -25.21
C ARG A 111 7.33 1.84 -25.53
N PHE A 112 6.37 1.23 -26.24
CA PHE A 112 5.08 1.88 -26.51
C PHE A 112 4.28 2.08 -25.22
N ILE A 113 4.19 1.05 -24.37
CA ILE A 113 3.53 1.14 -23.06
C ILE A 113 4.20 2.20 -22.18
N ASN A 114 5.54 2.24 -22.15
CA ASN A 114 6.28 3.20 -21.33
C ASN A 114 6.16 4.64 -21.85
N LYS A 115 5.85 4.83 -23.14
CA LYS A 115 5.54 6.16 -23.70
C LYS A 115 4.14 6.65 -23.25
N GLN A 116 3.31 5.73 -22.77
CA GLN A 116 1.94 5.97 -22.37
C GLN A 116 1.83 6.32 -20.87
N SER A 117 2.74 7.16 -20.37
CA SER A 117 2.82 7.59 -18.96
C SER A 117 1.58 8.34 -18.45
N TRP A 118 0.71 8.80 -19.36
CA TRP A 118 -0.58 9.38 -18.98
C TRP A 118 -1.55 8.36 -18.37
N ILE A 119 -1.38 7.06 -18.65
CA ILE A 119 -2.19 6.00 -18.04
C ILE A 119 -1.91 5.97 -16.54
N ASP A 120 -0.64 6.05 -16.14
CA ASP A 120 -0.27 6.07 -14.72
C ASP A 120 -0.91 7.26 -14.01
N TYR A 121 -0.84 8.44 -14.62
CA TYR A 121 -1.50 9.64 -14.10
C TYR A 121 -3.03 9.48 -14.01
N GLY A 122 -3.66 8.89 -15.03
CA GLY A 122 -5.10 8.64 -15.06
C GLY A 122 -5.53 7.66 -13.96
N VAL A 123 -4.79 6.58 -13.75
CA VAL A 123 -5.07 5.59 -12.70
C VAL A 123 -4.88 6.21 -11.31
N ASP A 124 -3.84 7.02 -11.12
CA ASP A 124 -3.62 7.76 -9.87
C ASP A 124 -4.77 8.73 -9.60
N LEU A 125 -5.20 9.50 -10.59
CA LEU A 125 -6.33 10.43 -10.47
C LEU A 125 -7.65 9.70 -10.14
N VAL A 126 -7.94 8.60 -10.83
CA VAL A 126 -9.14 7.78 -10.57
C VAL A 126 -9.09 7.19 -9.15
N SER A 127 -7.92 6.77 -8.69
CA SER A 127 -7.74 6.23 -7.32
C SER A 127 -8.00 7.31 -6.27
N VAL A 128 -7.47 8.52 -6.46
CA VAL A 128 -7.71 9.68 -5.57
C VAL A 128 -9.20 10.02 -5.52
N MET A 129 -9.87 10.06 -6.68
CA MET A 129 -11.30 10.32 -6.75
C MET A 129 -12.11 9.23 -6.03
N ALA A 130 -11.78 7.95 -6.26
CA ALA A 130 -12.45 6.83 -5.60
C ALA A 130 -12.31 6.89 -4.07
N PHE A 131 -11.09 7.16 -3.57
CA PHE A 131 -10.84 7.32 -2.13
C PHE A 131 -11.55 8.54 -1.55
N SER A 132 -11.61 9.65 -2.28
CA SER A 132 -12.31 10.86 -1.85
C SER A 132 -13.81 10.62 -1.73
N ILE A 133 -14.42 9.95 -2.73
CA ILE A 133 -15.85 9.59 -2.72
C ILE A 133 -16.14 8.60 -1.57
N ALA A 134 -15.31 7.57 -1.40
CA ALA A 134 -15.49 6.60 -0.32
C ALA A 134 -15.42 7.27 1.06
N THR A 135 -14.45 8.17 1.25
CA THR A 135 -14.29 8.94 2.50
C THR A 135 -15.50 9.85 2.74
N TRP A 136 -15.97 10.54 1.69
CA TRP A 136 -17.17 11.39 1.77
C TRP A 136 -18.43 10.59 2.17
N LEU A 137 -18.61 9.39 1.60
CA LEU A 137 -19.73 8.51 1.95
C LEU A 137 -19.66 8.05 3.41
N VAL A 138 -18.48 7.72 3.92
CA VAL A 138 -18.34 7.37 5.34
C VAL A 138 -18.66 8.56 6.24
N LEU A 139 -18.14 9.75 5.90
CA LEU A 139 -18.40 10.97 6.66
C LEU A 139 -19.89 11.33 6.63
N SER A 140 -20.58 11.18 5.50
CA SER A 140 -22.01 11.49 5.41
C SER A 140 -22.85 10.53 6.27
N ILE A 141 -22.49 9.24 6.33
CA ILE A 141 -23.13 8.27 7.24
C ILE A 141 -22.90 8.68 8.70
N LEU A 142 -21.66 9.00 9.07
CA LEU A 142 -21.31 9.38 10.45
C LEU A 142 -21.93 10.70 10.90
N LEU A 143 -22.08 11.67 9.99
CA LEU A 143 -22.72 12.96 10.30
C LEU A 143 -24.24 12.86 10.36
N THR A 144 -24.84 11.92 9.62
CA THR A 144 -26.29 11.69 9.61
C THR A 144 -26.73 10.76 10.75
N ALA A 145 -25.82 9.95 11.29
CA ALA A 145 -26.09 9.09 12.42
C ALA A 145 -26.53 9.95 13.63
N PRO A 146 -27.75 9.76 14.17
CA PRO A 146 -28.22 10.53 15.32
C PRO A 146 -27.29 10.26 16.51
N LYS A 147 -26.66 11.32 17.05
CA LYS A 147 -25.69 11.27 18.17
C LYS A 147 -26.30 10.84 19.53
N GLY A 148 -27.44 10.15 19.52
CA GLY A 148 -28.36 10.18 20.64
C GLY A 148 -29.26 8.98 20.75
N GLN A 149 -28.67 7.78 20.81
CA GLN A 149 -29.23 6.77 21.69
C GLN A 149 -28.27 6.67 22.87
N LYS A 150 -28.31 7.70 23.74
CA LYS A 150 -27.90 7.50 25.12
C LYS A 150 -28.69 6.30 25.57
N GLU A 151 -28.01 5.19 25.69
CA GLU A 151 -28.46 3.98 26.31
C GLU A 151 -29.24 4.44 27.54
N ASN A 152 -30.57 4.40 27.47
CA ASN A 152 -31.36 4.28 28.67
C ASN A 152 -30.92 2.92 29.19
N VAL A 153 -29.79 2.92 29.90
CA VAL A 153 -29.39 1.91 30.86
C VAL A 153 -30.55 1.93 31.83
N SER A 154 -31.59 1.22 31.42
CA SER A 154 -32.77 0.94 32.20
C SER A 154 -32.18 0.36 33.45
N ALA A 155 -32.25 1.16 34.51
CA ALA A 155 -31.68 0.87 35.81
C ALA A 155 -31.89 -0.61 36.06
N HIS A 156 -30.80 -1.38 36.01
CA HIS A 156 -30.85 -2.77 36.36
C HIS A 156 -31.36 -2.76 37.81
N PRO A 157 -32.56 -3.28 38.11
CA PRO A 157 -32.99 -3.39 39.48
C PRO A 157 -31.93 -4.24 40.18
N GLU A 158 -31.48 -3.73 41.32
CA GLU A 158 -30.55 -4.38 42.24
C GLU A 158 -30.83 -5.89 42.28
N CYS A 159 -29.96 -6.67 41.63
CA CYS A 159 -29.96 -8.10 41.82
C CYS A 159 -29.33 -8.32 43.20
N GLN A 160 -30.23 -8.50 44.16
CA GLN A 160 -29.93 -8.80 45.55
C GLN A 160 -28.82 -9.84 45.66
N MET A 161 -27.86 -9.55 46.52
CA MET A 161 -26.83 -10.48 46.97
C MET A 161 -27.45 -11.83 47.32
N THR A 162 -26.95 -12.91 46.72
CA THR A 162 -26.91 -14.21 47.41
C THR A 162 -25.44 -14.61 47.62
N PRO A 163 -25.11 -15.14 48.81
CA PRO A 163 -23.73 -15.32 49.25
C PRO A 163 -23.09 -16.59 48.67
N SER A 164 -21.81 -16.44 48.31
CA SER A 164 -20.71 -17.40 48.43
C SER A 164 -20.97 -18.88 48.15
N THR A 165 -20.32 -19.40 47.11
CA THR A 165 -19.50 -20.62 47.32
C THR A 165 -18.19 -20.53 46.53
N ASP A 166 -17.14 -20.47 47.34
CA ASP A 166 -15.73 -20.64 47.04
C ASP A 166 -15.47 -21.88 46.16
N THR A 167 -14.75 -21.69 45.06
CA THR A 167 -13.85 -22.73 44.53
C THR A 167 -12.65 -22.06 43.89
N ARG A 168 -11.64 -21.81 44.72
CA ARG A 168 -10.22 -21.80 44.34
C ARG A 168 -9.93 -22.77 43.18
N ARG A 169 -9.51 -22.24 42.02
CA ARG A 169 -8.48 -22.88 41.20
C ARG A 169 -7.46 -21.85 40.75
N SER A 170 -6.45 -21.70 41.60
CA SER A 170 -5.08 -21.40 41.24
C SER A 170 -4.68 -22.09 39.93
N PHE A 171 -4.37 -21.31 38.90
CA PHE A 171 -3.62 -21.80 37.74
C PHE A 171 -2.33 -20.99 37.60
N SER A 172 -1.24 -21.71 37.81
CA SER A 172 0.11 -21.21 37.96
C SER A 172 0.67 -20.63 36.66
N LEU A 173 1.48 -19.58 36.87
CA LEU A 173 2.54 -19.07 36.01
C LEU A 173 3.23 -20.14 35.16
N ARG A 174 3.40 -19.85 33.85
CA ARG A 174 4.58 -20.25 33.10
C ARG A 174 5.15 -19.03 32.37
N LEU A 175 6.14 -18.43 33.02
CA LEU A 175 7.19 -17.62 32.42
C LEU A 175 8.08 -18.58 31.63
N ASP A 176 8.08 -18.49 30.30
CA ASP A 176 9.20 -18.97 29.50
C ASP A 176 9.84 -17.76 28.82
N SER A 177 10.77 -17.18 29.59
CA SER A 177 11.83 -16.32 29.13
C SER A 177 12.79 -17.16 28.29
N SER A 178 12.75 -17.02 26.97
CA SER A 178 13.85 -17.46 26.10
C SER A 178 14.45 -16.23 25.44
N ALA A 179 15.55 -15.79 26.06
CA ALA A 179 16.55 -14.94 25.46
C ALA A 179 17.14 -15.65 24.24
N THR A 180 17.12 -14.98 23.09
CA THR A 180 18.06 -15.29 22.01
C THR A 180 18.78 -14.00 21.66
N SER A 181 19.89 -13.80 22.37
CA SER A 181 20.99 -12.96 21.92
C SER A 181 21.51 -13.50 20.59
N ALA A 182 21.55 -12.66 19.57
CA ALA A 182 22.42 -12.85 18.43
C ALA A 182 23.11 -11.51 18.13
N GLU A 183 24.29 -11.36 18.73
CA GLU A 183 25.37 -10.57 18.16
C GLU A 183 25.57 -10.97 16.69
N VAL A 184 25.49 -10.01 15.77
CA VAL A 184 26.28 -10.10 14.54
C VAL A 184 27.07 -8.82 14.38
N SER A 185 28.37 -9.05 14.44
CA SER A 185 29.48 -8.14 14.42
C SER A 185 29.68 -7.46 13.06
N SER A 186 29.99 -6.16 13.14
CA SER A 186 30.94 -5.40 12.31
C SER A 186 31.69 -6.14 11.19
N SER A 187 31.56 -5.63 9.96
CA SER A 187 32.66 -5.42 9.01
C SER A 187 32.15 -4.49 7.89
N GLY A 188 32.69 -3.29 7.64
CA GLY A 188 34.09 -2.99 7.42
C GLY A 188 34.43 -3.18 5.93
N SER A 189 34.06 -2.23 5.06
CA SER A 189 34.64 -2.17 3.71
C SER A 189 35.00 -0.73 3.33
N LYS A 190 36.29 -0.45 3.54
CA LYS A 190 37.05 0.66 2.96
C LYS A 190 37.20 0.44 1.46
N GLY A 191 36.90 1.47 0.68
CA GLY A 191 37.75 1.99 -0.39
C GLY A 191 38.10 1.10 -1.58
N ARG A 192 37.76 1.57 -2.78
CA ARG A 192 38.71 1.56 -3.89
C ARG A 192 38.47 2.73 -4.82
N GLN A 193 39.41 3.68 -4.77
CA GLN A 193 39.69 4.59 -5.87
C GLN A 193 40.38 3.79 -6.97
N HIS A 194 39.94 3.97 -8.21
CA HIS A 194 40.76 3.96 -9.42
C HIS A 194 40.07 4.84 -10.46
#